data_AF-A0A9P6PFK1-F1
#
_entry.id   AF-A0A9P6PFK1-F1
#
_cell.length_a   1.000
_cell.length_b   1.000
_cell.length_c   1.000
_cell.angle_alpha   90.00
_cell.angle_beta   90.00
_cell.angle_gamma   90.00
#
_symmetry.space_group_name_H-M   'P 1'
#
loop_
_entity.id
_entity.type
_entity.pdbx_description
1 polymer ?
#
loop_
_entity_poly.entity_id
_entity_poly.type
_entity_poly.pdbx_seq_one_letter_code
_entity_poly.pdbx_strand_id
1 'polypeptide(L)'
;MRATLIIVLLLCLCLHFVAAGPGTHRYKDPHSNYGAEKKTKEHIKEHIKSMLKTGDDLPDLDDQDMIYYLFVIHDLNNDGYLDGHELRAAFTDFEEDEPNPTQFVALDEVSVMVDHVLEEDDLNGE
;
A
#
# COMPACT_ATOMS: atom_id res chain seq x y z
N MET A 1 27.07 -43.58 10.40
CA MET A 1 26.99 -43.36 8.93
C MET A 1 25.55 -43.19 8.43
N ARG A 2 24.58 -44.05 8.80
CA ARG A 2 23.18 -43.90 8.35
C ARG A 2 22.43 -42.72 8.99
N ALA A 3 22.59 -42.52 10.30
CA ALA A 3 21.96 -41.40 11.01
C ALA A 3 22.51 -40.03 10.58
N THR A 4 23.80 -39.93 10.33
CA THR A 4 24.46 -38.70 9.84
C THR A 4 23.98 -38.31 8.45
N LEU A 5 23.73 -39.28 7.56
CA LEU A 5 23.16 -39.03 6.23
C LEU A 5 21.72 -38.50 6.31
N ILE A 6 20.90 -39.05 7.20
CA ILE A 6 19.52 -38.60 7.40
C ILE A 6 19.48 -37.17 7.94
N ILE A 7 20.36 -36.84 8.89
CA ILE A 7 20.44 -35.48 9.47
C ILE A 7 20.88 -34.47 8.41
N VAL A 8 21.86 -34.80 7.57
CA VAL A 8 22.29 -33.93 6.46
C VAL A 8 21.16 -33.73 5.44
N LEU A 9 20.40 -34.79 5.13
CA LEU A 9 19.30 -34.72 4.16
C LEU A 9 18.13 -33.89 4.70
N LEU A 10 17.83 -33.98 6.00
CA LEU A 10 16.85 -33.13 6.68
C LEU A 10 17.31 -31.66 6.73
N LEU A 11 18.59 -31.39 7.00
CA LEU A 11 19.15 -30.04 6.97
C LEU A 11 19.06 -29.42 5.56
N CYS A 12 19.40 -30.19 4.52
CA CYS A 12 19.22 -29.75 3.14
C CYS A 12 17.75 -29.49 2.80
N LEU A 13 16.82 -30.31 3.27
CA LEU A 13 15.39 -30.11 3.06
C LEU A 13 14.89 -28.83 3.74
N CYS A 14 15.31 -28.57 4.99
CA CYS A 14 14.94 -27.35 5.72
C CYS A 14 15.42 -26.06 5.02
N LEU A 15 16.59 -26.09 4.36
CA LEU A 15 17.10 -24.95 3.60
C LEU A 15 16.22 -24.61 2.38
N HIS A 16 15.51 -25.58 1.80
CA HIS A 16 14.60 -25.32 0.67
C HIS A 16 13.25 -24.72 1.11
N PHE A 17 12.83 -24.94 2.36
CA PHE A 17 11.59 -24.35 2.90
C PHE A 17 11.76 -22.94 3.46
N VAL A 18 12.99 -22.51 3.75
CA VAL A 18 13.29 -21.14 4.25
C VAL A 18 13.43 -20.13 3.11
N ALA A 19 13.55 -20.57 1.86
CA ALA A 19 13.58 -19.68 0.70
C ALA A 19 12.15 -19.26 0.29
N ALA A 20 11.47 -18.50 1.16
CA ALA A 20 10.53 -17.50 0.67
C ALA A 20 11.40 -16.48 -0.09
N GLY A 21 11.45 -16.60 -1.41
CA GLY A 21 12.18 -15.66 -2.26
C GLY A 21 11.71 -14.22 -2.00
N PRO A 22 12.55 -13.21 -2.28
CA PRO A 22 12.15 -11.82 -2.14
C PRO A 22 10.83 -11.61 -2.88
N GLY A 23 9.84 -11.04 -2.19
CA GLY A 23 8.55 -10.70 -2.78
C GLY A 23 8.77 -10.00 -4.11
N THR A 24 8.01 -10.38 -5.12
CA THR A 24 8.02 -9.62 -6.38
C THR A 24 7.36 -8.27 -6.10
N HIS A 25 8.16 -7.25 -5.82
CA HIS A 25 7.66 -5.87 -5.71
C HIS A 25 6.99 -5.48 -7.04
N ARG A 26 5.68 -5.18 -6.96
CA ARG A 26 4.80 -4.83 -8.06
C ARG A 26 5.10 -3.40 -8.54
N TYR A 27 5.56 -2.53 -7.65
CA TYR A 27 6.00 -1.19 -7.98
C TYR A 27 7.51 -1.16 -8.25
N LYS A 28 7.89 -0.73 -9.47
CA LYS A 28 9.28 -0.64 -9.93
C LYS A 28 9.70 0.77 -10.34
N ASP A 29 8.79 1.73 -10.21
CA ASP A 29 9.06 3.09 -10.66
C ASP A 29 9.76 3.86 -9.53
N PRO A 30 10.99 4.37 -9.76
CA PRO A 30 11.77 5.05 -8.72
C PRO A 30 11.15 6.36 -8.21
N HIS A 31 10.15 6.93 -8.89
CA HIS A 31 9.45 8.15 -8.48
C HIS A 31 7.93 7.98 -8.62
N SER A 32 7.37 6.97 -7.95
CA SER A 32 5.93 6.70 -8.00
C SER A 32 5.20 7.42 -6.86
N ASN A 33 4.27 8.31 -7.21
CA ASN A 33 3.19 8.65 -6.30
C ASN A 33 2.12 7.55 -6.45
N TYR A 34 2.15 6.57 -5.56
CA TYR A 34 1.34 5.34 -5.57
C TYR A 34 -0.19 5.52 -5.72
N GLY A 35 -0.70 6.75 -5.79
CA GLY A 35 -2.10 7.11 -6.05
C GLY A 35 -2.44 7.66 -7.45
N ALA A 36 -1.48 7.76 -8.39
CA ALA A 36 -1.76 8.32 -9.73
C ALA A 36 -2.47 7.37 -10.70
N GLU A 37 -2.69 6.11 -10.32
CA GLU A 37 -3.34 5.14 -11.20
C GLU A 37 -4.82 5.48 -11.41
N LYS A 38 -5.29 5.24 -12.65
CA LYS A 38 -6.70 5.48 -13.03
C LYS A 38 -7.68 4.72 -12.12
N LYS A 39 -7.29 3.53 -11.67
CA LYS A 39 -8.09 2.72 -10.75
C LYS A 39 -8.22 3.40 -9.39
N THR A 40 -7.13 3.90 -8.82
CA THR A 40 -7.15 4.68 -7.57
C THR A 40 -8.09 5.87 -7.67
N LYS A 41 -8.09 6.57 -8.81
CA LYS A 41 -9.02 7.67 -9.05
C LYS A 41 -10.49 7.23 -9.01
N GLU A 42 -10.82 6.12 -9.65
CA GLU A 42 -12.18 5.57 -9.63
C GLU A 42 -12.61 5.21 -8.20
N HIS A 43 -11.74 4.56 -7.41
CA HIS A 43 -12.00 4.26 -5.99
C HIS A 43 -12.19 5.52 -5.13
N ILE A 44 -11.33 6.55 -5.29
CA ILE A 44 -11.49 7.82 -4.56
C ILE A 44 -12.88 8.43 -4.84
N LYS A 45 -13.34 8.41 -6.09
CA LYS A 45 -14.69 8.91 -6.43
C LYS A 45 -15.80 8.09 -5.77
N GLU A 46 -15.67 6.77 -5.72
CA GLU A 46 -16.63 5.90 -5.05
C GLU A 46 -16.64 6.11 -3.53
N HIS A 47 -15.47 6.26 -2.91
CA HIS A 47 -15.33 6.57 -1.49
C HIS A 47 -15.97 7.93 -1.15
N ILE A 48 -15.68 8.98 -1.92
CA ILE A 48 -16.32 10.31 -1.76
C ILE A 48 -17.84 10.18 -1.88
N LYS A 49 -18.33 9.42 -2.87
CA LYS A 49 -19.76 9.18 -3.06
C LYS A 49 -20.39 8.48 -1.87
N SER A 50 -19.67 7.56 -1.23
CA SER A 50 -20.14 6.85 -0.04
C SER A 50 -20.22 7.75 1.20
N MET A 51 -19.35 8.77 1.29
CA MET A 51 -19.37 9.78 2.35
C MET A 51 -20.44 10.86 2.16
N LEU A 52 -20.83 11.15 0.92
CA LEU A 52 -21.91 12.10 0.63
C LEU A 52 -23.27 11.59 1.16
N LYS A 53 -24.07 12.50 1.70
CA LYS A 53 -25.42 12.15 2.16
C LYS A 53 -26.29 11.80 0.96
N THR A 54 -27.22 10.85 1.15
CA THR A 54 -28.11 10.38 0.09
C THR A 54 -28.88 11.55 -0.54
N GLY A 55 -28.53 11.90 -1.78
CA GLY A 55 -29.16 12.98 -2.55
C GLY A 55 -28.22 14.08 -3.01
N ASP A 56 -26.98 14.13 -2.50
CA ASP A 56 -25.95 15.04 -3.00
C ASP A 56 -25.28 14.44 -4.25
N ASP A 57 -25.23 15.22 -5.34
CA ASP A 57 -24.48 14.84 -6.53
C ASP A 57 -22.98 14.92 -6.24
N LEU A 58 -22.20 13.99 -6.81
CA LEU A 58 -20.74 14.04 -6.72
C LEU A 58 -20.27 15.35 -7.39
N PRO A 59 -19.52 16.22 -6.69
CA PRO A 59 -18.93 17.39 -7.33
C PRO A 59 -18.03 16.95 -8.50
N ASP A 60 -17.91 17.80 -9.51
CA ASP A 60 -16.95 17.60 -10.59
C ASP A 60 -15.55 17.87 -10.01
N LEU A 61 -14.90 16.80 -9.58
CA LEU A 61 -13.58 16.84 -8.93
C LEU A 61 -12.50 16.70 -10.00
N ASP A 62 -11.60 17.68 -10.03
CA ASP A 62 -10.39 17.59 -10.83
C ASP A 62 -9.34 16.68 -10.16
N ASP A 63 -8.24 16.40 -10.86
CA ASP A 63 -7.18 15.53 -10.34
C ASP A 63 -6.53 16.08 -9.06
N GLN A 64 -6.47 17.41 -8.88
CA GLN A 64 -5.91 18.04 -7.68
C GLN A 64 -6.86 17.91 -6.49
N ASP A 65 -8.16 18.11 -6.72
CA ASP A 65 -9.18 17.94 -5.69
C ASP A 65 -9.20 16.51 -5.15
N MET A 66 -8.97 15.52 -6.02
CA MET A 66 -8.92 14.11 -5.63
C MET A 66 -7.69 13.78 -4.77
N ILE A 67 -6.52 14.34 -5.12
CA ILE A 67 -5.30 14.18 -4.31
C ILE A 67 -5.47 14.88 -2.96
N TYR A 68 -6.02 16.10 -2.97
CA TYR A 68 -6.32 16.83 -1.75
C TYR A 68 -7.29 16.06 -0.85
N TYR A 69 -8.34 15.48 -1.43
CA TYR A 69 -9.28 14.66 -0.68
C TYR A 69 -8.62 13.43 -0.07
N LEU A 70 -7.79 12.72 -0.86
CA LEU A 70 -7.03 11.57 -0.38
C LEU A 70 -6.18 11.92 0.84
N PHE A 71 -5.56 13.09 0.80
CA PHE A 71 -4.78 13.62 1.91
C PHE A 71 -5.67 13.86 3.14
N VAL A 72 -6.74 14.63 2.98
CA VAL A 72 -7.60 15.05 4.10
C VAL A 72 -8.28 13.87 4.81
N ILE A 73 -8.69 12.82 4.08
CA ILE A 73 -9.36 11.68 4.73
C ILE A 73 -8.40 10.77 5.53
N HIS A 74 -7.10 10.82 5.21
CA HIS A 74 -6.08 10.01 5.87
C HIS A 74 -5.28 10.79 6.92
N ASP A 75 -5.36 12.13 6.94
CA ASP A 75 -4.88 12.97 8.04
C ASP A 75 -5.83 12.84 9.24
N LEU A 76 -5.63 11.79 10.04
CA LEU A 76 -6.52 11.41 11.14
C LEU A 76 -6.36 12.36 12.33
N ASN A 77 -5.17 12.92 12.50
CA ASN A 77 -4.84 13.80 13.62
C ASN A 77 -5.08 15.30 13.30
N ASN A 78 -5.30 15.66 12.03
CA ASN A 78 -5.51 17.00 11.48
C ASN A 78 -4.33 17.96 11.71
N ASP A 79 -3.09 17.45 11.67
CA ASP A 79 -1.88 18.26 11.77
C ASP A 79 -1.41 18.81 10.41
N GLY A 80 -2.03 18.37 9.32
CA GLY A 80 -1.69 18.78 7.97
C GLY A 80 -0.51 18.02 7.37
N TYR A 81 -0.14 16.88 7.94
CA TYR A 81 0.86 15.93 7.45
C TYR A 81 0.26 14.52 7.35
N LEU A 82 0.96 13.60 6.69
CA LEU A 82 0.63 12.18 6.71
C LEU A 82 1.82 11.42 7.27
N ASP A 83 1.67 10.88 8.47
CA ASP A 83 2.69 10.04 9.07
C ASP A 83 2.74 8.63 8.42
N GLY A 84 3.73 7.82 8.77
CA GLY A 84 3.86 6.47 8.21
C GLY A 84 2.69 5.53 8.54
N HIS A 85 1.94 5.77 9.62
CA HIS A 85 0.73 5.00 9.93
C HIS A 85 -0.44 5.42 9.06
N GLU A 86 -0.59 6.71 8.79
CA GLU A 86 -1.60 7.28 7.91
C GLU A 86 -1.36 6.90 6.44
N LEU A 87 -0.12 6.97 5.98
CA LEU A 87 0.28 6.50 4.63
C LEU A 87 0.01 5.00 4.45
N ARG A 88 0.31 4.18 5.47
CA ARG A 88 0.00 2.74 5.42
C ARG A 88 -1.50 2.49 5.30
N ALA A 89 -2.32 3.25 6.03
CA ALA A 89 -3.77 3.15 5.92
C ALA A 89 -4.21 3.54 4.49
N ALA A 90 -3.69 4.65 3.97
CA ALA A 90 -4.00 5.12 2.62
C ALA A 90 -3.66 4.09 1.53
N PHE A 91 -2.52 3.42 1.61
CA PHE A 91 -2.14 2.41 0.62
C PHE A 91 -2.94 1.11 0.70
N THR A 92 -3.56 0.82 1.84
CA THR A 92 -4.33 -0.42 2.05
C THR A 92 -5.83 -0.24 1.83
N ASP A 93 -6.36 0.98 2.00
CA ASP A 93 -7.78 1.31 1.79
C ASP A 93 -8.26 0.97 0.38
N PHE A 94 -7.40 1.17 -0.63
CA PHE A 94 -7.73 0.89 -2.03
C PHE A 94 -7.77 -0.59 -2.39
N GLU A 95 -7.33 -1.47 -1.50
CA GLU A 95 -7.27 -2.91 -1.79
C GLU A 95 -8.50 -3.67 -1.31
N GLU A 96 -9.23 -3.13 -0.32
CA GLU A 96 -10.36 -3.84 0.30
C GLU A 96 -11.52 -4.12 -0.67
N ASP A 97 -11.63 -3.33 -1.75
CA ASP A 97 -12.64 -3.48 -2.80
C ASP A 97 -12.24 -4.43 -3.94
N GLU A 98 -11.02 -5.02 -3.92
CA GLU A 98 -10.60 -5.96 -4.94
C GLU A 98 -11.25 -7.34 -4.75
N PRO A 99 -12.04 -7.85 -5.72
CA PRO A 99 -12.69 -9.15 -5.61
C PRO A 99 -11.71 -10.34 -5.64
N ASN A 100 -10.43 -10.08 -5.90
CA ASN A 100 -9.42 -11.12 -6.04
C ASN A 100 -8.39 -11.06 -4.88
N PRO A 101 -8.40 -12.05 -3.96
CA PRO A 101 -7.49 -12.07 -2.83
C PRO A 101 -6.02 -12.32 -3.17
N THR A 102 -5.68 -12.62 -4.42
CA THR A 102 -4.28 -12.64 -4.88
C THR A 102 -3.78 -11.26 -5.30
N GLN A 103 -4.62 -10.23 -5.22
CA GLN A 103 -4.34 -8.90 -5.75
C GLN A 103 -3.94 -7.91 -4.67
N PHE A 104 -4.14 -8.23 -3.39
CA PHE A 104 -3.61 -7.49 -2.25
C PHE A 104 -2.09 -7.34 -2.34
N VAL A 105 -1.60 -6.13 -2.11
CA VAL A 105 -0.19 -5.83 -1.88
C VAL A 105 0.18 -6.41 -0.53
N ALA A 106 1.32 -7.11 -0.49
CA ALA A 106 1.78 -7.72 0.73
C ALA A 106 2.23 -6.62 1.72
N LEU A 107 2.04 -6.83 3.02
CA LEU A 107 2.31 -5.78 4.03
C LEU A 107 3.77 -5.31 4.03
N ASP A 108 4.71 -6.19 3.68
CA ASP A 108 6.12 -5.86 3.49
C ASP A 108 6.32 -4.91 2.30
N GLU A 109 5.56 -5.10 1.22
CA GLU A 109 5.56 -4.20 0.08
C GLU A 109 4.93 -2.84 0.44
N VAL A 110 3.83 -2.80 1.19
CA VAL A 110 3.26 -1.54 1.70
C VAL A 110 4.28 -0.79 2.56
N SER A 111 5.05 -1.49 3.36
CA SER A 111 6.09 -0.88 4.20
C SER A 111 7.20 -0.26 3.35
N VAL A 112 7.61 -0.93 2.26
CA VAL A 112 8.57 -0.37 1.29
C VAL A 112 8.01 0.87 0.59
N MET A 113 6.71 0.90 0.27
CA MET A 113 6.06 2.08 -0.32
C MET A 113 6.06 3.26 0.65
N VAL A 114 5.75 3.02 1.93
CA VAL A 114 5.77 4.06 2.97
C VAL A 114 7.18 4.61 3.16
N ASP A 115 8.18 3.73 3.31
CA ASP A 115 9.57 4.13 3.47
C ASP A 115 10.06 4.96 2.28
N HIS A 116 9.66 4.59 1.05
CA HIS A 116 10.03 5.32 -0.17
C HIS A 116 9.41 6.72 -0.20
N VAL A 117 8.12 6.89 0.13
CA VAL A 117 7.49 8.22 0.18
C VAL A 117 8.12 9.10 1.23
N LEU A 118 8.38 8.58 2.43
CA LEU A 118 9.03 9.35 3.48
C LEU A 118 10.46 9.74 3.07
N GLU A 119 11.23 8.85 2.44
CA GLU A 119 12.58 9.19 1.96
C GLU A 119 12.58 10.30 0.89
N GLU A 120 11.56 10.37 0.03
CA GLU A 120 11.46 11.37 -1.03
C GLU A 120 10.88 12.71 -0.56
N ASP A 121 9.81 12.67 0.24
CA ASP A 121 8.95 13.83 0.50
C ASP A 121 9.11 14.40 1.92
N ASP A 122 9.64 13.64 2.88
CA ASP A 122 9.95 14.16 4.22
C ASP A 122 11.30 14.90 4.24
N LEU A 123 11.23 16.22 4.10
CA LEU A 123 12.39 17.11 4.06
C LEU A 123 12.94 17.46 5.45
N ASN A 124 12.21 17.18 6.52
CA ASN A 124 12.55 17.57 7.89
C ASN A 124 12.83 16.40 8.83
N GLY A 125 12.52 15.17 8.44
CA GLY A 125 12.88 13.95 9.17
C GLY A 125 12.01 13.71 10.40
N GLU A 126 10.73 14.10 10.38
CA GLU A 126 9.79 13.94 11.50
C GLU A 126 8.84 12.75 11.35
#